data_AF-A0A0C9VIT1-F1
#
_entry.id   AF-A0A0C9VIT1-F1
#
_cell.length_a   1.000
_cell.length_b   1.000
_cell.length_c   1.000
_cell.angle_alpha   90.00
_cell.angle_beta   90.00
_cell.angle_gamma   90.00
#
_symmetry.space_group_name_H-M   'P 1'
#
loop_
_entity.id
_entity.type
_entity.pdbx_description
1 polymer ?
#
loop_
_entity_poly.entity_id
_entity_poly.type
_entity_poly.pdbx_seq_one_letter_code
_entity_poly.pdbx_strand_id
1 'polypeptide(L)'
;MSFLSTPWLAVFDNADMSPSILEKYIPSGNCGHILVTSRIEALARLTSFSNTQEIETMSEEDSITLLLNAANIQSPSIQEKQRAKILVKILGYLPLAVDMVGAYIQERKCLIGTYLDSYNNHRAKLL
;
A
#
# COMPACT_ATOMS: atom_id res chain seq x y z
N MET A 1 0.89 10.62 -35.59
CA MET A 1 -0.42 11.14 -35.15
C MET A 1 -1.26 9.94 -34.73
N SER A 2 -1.47 9.73 -33.43
CA SER A 2 -2.47 8.76 -32.96
C SER A 2 -3.84 9.41 -32.99
N PHE A 3 -4.78 8.81 -33.73
CA PHE A 3 -6.12 9.33 -34.02
C PHE A 3 -7.19 8.69 -33.13
N LEU A 4 -6.97 8.63 -31.81
CA LEU A 4 -8.03 8.14 -30.92
C LEU A 4 -9.08 9.26 -30.77
N SER A 5 -10.15 9.16 -31.56
CA SER A 5 -11.27 10.10 -31.63
C SER A 5 -12.37 9.84 -30.59
N THR A 6 -12.23 8.79 -29.78
CA THR A 6 -13.14 8.44 -28.69
C THR A 6 -12.46 8.65 -27.33
N PRO A 7 -13.20 9.00 -26.27
CA PRO A 7 -12.66 9.05 -24.90
C PRO A 7 -11.94 7.76 -24.51
N TRP A 8 -10.76 7.87 -23.89
CA TRP A 8 -9.98 6.72 -23.41
C TRP A 8 -9.26 7.00 -22.08
N LEU A 9 -8.85 5.93 -21.40
CA LEU A 9 -7.99 5.96 -20.20
C LEU A 9 -6.81 5.02 -20.41
N ALA A 10 -5.59 5.51 -20.25
CA ALA A 10 -4.38 4.69 -20.20
C ALA A 10 -3.87 4.61 -18.76
N VAL A 11 -3.58 3.39 -18.30
CA VAL A 11 -2.99 3.13 -16.99
C VAL A 11 -1.58 2.59 -17.18
N PHE A 12 -0.60 3.35 -16.69
CA PHE A 12 0.79 2.91 -16.63
C PHE A 12 1.08 2.47 -15.19
N ASP A 13 0.92 1.17 -14.96
CA ASP A 13 1.14 0.59 -13.65
C ASP A 13 2.61 0.28 -13.40
N ASN A 14 3.10 0.57 -12.19
CA ASN A 14 4.47 0.30 -11.75
C ASN A 14 5.53 0.85 -12.71
N ALA A 15 5.32 2.08 -13.20
CA ALA A 15 6.14 2.73 -14.21
C ALA A 15 7.45 3.27 -13.61
N ASP A 16 8.33 2.39 -13.13
CA ASP A 16 9.58 2.77 -12.47
C ASP A 16 10.73 2.99 -13.46
N MET A 17 10.49 3.86 -14.45
CA MET A 17 11.46 4.24 -15.47
C MET A 17 11.64 5.76 -15.53
N SER A 18 12.64 6.24 -16.28
CA SER A 18 12.85 7.68 -16.41
C SER A 18 11.68 8.36 -17.15
N PRO A 19 11.37 9.63 -16.84
CA PRO A 19 10.32 10.39 -17.53
C PRO A 19 10.43 10.33 -19.06
N SER A 20 11.65 10.47 -19.58
CA SER A 20 11.97 10.44 -21.00
C SER A 20 11.69 9.10 -21.70
N ILE A 21 11.63 7.99 -20.97
CA ILE A 21 11.25 6.69 -21.53
C ILE A 21 9.74 6.57 -21.55
N LEU A 22 9.07 6.91 -20.44
CA LEU A 22 7.61 6.80 -20.32
C LEU A 22 6.88 7.70 -21.33
N GLU A 23 7.39 8.92 -21.56
CA GLU A 23 6.84 9.88 -22.52
C GLU A 23 6.68 9.30 -23.94
N LYS A 24 7.56 8.38 -24.34
CA LYS A 24 7.50 7.73 -25.67
C LYS A 24 6.29 6.82 -25.86
N TYR A 25 5.68 6.38 -24.76
CA TYR A 25 4.51 5.50 -24.76
C TYR A 25 3.20 6.26 -24.53
N ILE A 26 3.27 7.56 -24.22
CA ILE A 26 2.09 8.39 -24.01
C ILE A 26 1.36 8.59 -25.36
N PRO A 27 0.09 8.17 -25.49
CA PRO A 27 -0.67 8.39 -26.72
C PRO A 27 -0.84 9.89 -26.96
N SER A 28 -0.56 10.35 -28.18
CA SER A 28 -0.84 11.73 -28.57
C SER A 28 -2.36 11.94 -28.73
N GLY A 29 -2.84 13.12 -28.34
CA GLY A 29 -4.24 13.52 -28.49
C GLY A 29 -4.75 14.32 -27.29
N ASN A 30 -6.01 14.72 -27.34
CA ASN A 30 -6.68 15.50 -26.27
C ASN A 30 -7.98 14.83 -25.77
N CYS A 31 -8.25 13.60 -26.19
CA CYS A 31 -9.46 12.83 -25.83
C CYS A 31 -9.19 11.73 -24.80
N GLY A 32 -8.12 11.83 -24.01
CA GLY A 32 -7.76 10.76 -23.08
C GLY A 32 -7.25 11.24 -21.73
N HIS A 33 -7.38 10.37 -20.75
CA HIS A 33 -6.80 10.52 -19.42
C HIS A 33 -5.68 9.50 -19.23
N ILE A 34 -4.69 9.87 -18.42
CA ILE A 34 -3.54 9.03 -18.12
C ILE A 34 -3.44 8.91 -16.60
N LEU A 35 -3.35 7.69 -16.10
CA LEU A 35 -3.04 7.39 -14.71
C LEU A 35 -1.69 6.67 -14.67
N VAL A 36 -0.77 7.15 -13.84
CA VAL A 36 0.54 6.54 -13.64
C VAL A 36 0.70 6.18 -12.17
N THR A 37 1.09 4.95 -11.89
CA THR A 37 1.57 4.54 -10.56
C THR A 37 3.07 4.28 -10.65
N SER A 38 3.84 4.78 -9.70
CA SER A 38 5.30 4.66 -9.70
C SER A 38 5.87 4.97 -8.32
N ARG A 39 7.07 4.48 -8.06
CA ARG A 39 7.90 4.85 -6.90
C ARG A 39 8.84 6.03 -7.21
N ILE A 40 8.88 6.49 -8.47
CA ILE A 40 9.77 7.56 -8.93
C ILE A 40 9.03 8.91 -8.91
N GLU A 41 9.30 9.72 -7.88
CA GLU A 41 8.74 11.06 -7.73
C GLU A 41 9.00 11.98 -8.95
N ALA A 42 10.14 11.79 -9.62
CA ALA A 42 10.53 12.59 -10.79
C ALA A 42 9.54 12.49 -11.99
N LEU A 43 8.66 11.47 -12.01
CA LEU A 43 7.63 11.33 -13.03
C LEU A 43 6.51 12.37 -12.93
N ALA A 44 6.37 13.05 -11.79
CA ALA A 44 5.44 14.18 -11.64
C ALA A 44 5.64 15.28 -12.71
N ARG A 45 6.84 15.35 -13.31
CA ARG A 45 7.16 16.24 -14.43
C ARG A 45 6.37 15.94 -15.71
N LEU A 46 5.84 14.73 -15.89
CA LEU A 46 5.07 14.32 -17.08
C LEU A 46 3.61 14.76 -17.03
N THR A 47 3.01 14.88 -15.84
CA THR A 47 1.58 15.13 -15.65
C THR A 47 1.27 16.50 -15.06
N SER A 48 2.29 17.24 -14.58
CA SER A 48 2.25 18.37 -13.64
C SER A 48 2.28 17.91 -12.17
N PHE A 49 3.10 18.57 -11.35
CA PHE A 49 3.16 18.35 -9.90
C PHE A 49 1.81 18.55 -9.21
N SER A 50 0.93 19.41 -9.76
CA SER A 50 -0.44 19.62 -9.25
C SER A 50 -1.36 18.40 -9.44
N ASN A 51 -0.99 17.48 -10.33
CA ASN A 51 -1.76 16.29 -10.68
C ASN A 51 -1.08 15.02 -10.16
N THR A 52 -0.22 15.15 -9.15
CA THR A 52 0.47 14.05 -8.49
C THR A 52 -0.08 13.90 -7.08
N GLN A 53 -0.36 12.66 -6.69
CA GLN A 53 -0.77 12.33 -5.34
C GLN A 53 0.25 11.35 -4.75
N GLU A 54 0.96 11.79 -3.70
CA GLU A 54 1.76 10.88 -2.89
C GLU A 54 0.83 9.98 -2.08
N ILE A 55 1.12 8.68 -2.07
CA ILE A 55 0.39 7.69 -1.28
C ILE A 55 1.20 7.42 -0.01
N GLU A 56 0.75 8.01 1.09
CA GLU A 56 1.36 7.82 2.40
C GLU A 56 0.99 6.45 3.01
N THR A 57 1.62 6.12 4.14
CA THR A 57 1.23 4.98 4.96
C THR A 57 -0.19 5.15 5.51
N MET A 58 -0.84 4.05 5.90
CA MET A 58 -2.19 4.11 6.45
C MET A 58 -2.24 4.84 7.79
N SER A 59 -3.43 5.36 8.13
CA SER A 59 -3.70 5.81 9.50
C SER A 59 -3.61 4.64 10.49
N GLU A 60 -3.39 4.93 11.77
CA GLU A 60 -3.40 3.90 12.82
C GLU A 60 -4.75 3.16 12.86
N GLU A 61 -5.87 3.89 12.72
CA GLU A 61 -7.23 3.34 12.75
C GLU A 61 -7.51 2.42 11.57
N ASP A 62 -7.17 2.85 10.36
CA ASP A 62 -7.34 2.02 9.15
C ASP A 62 -6.43 0.80 9.21
N SER A 63 -5.21 0.95 9.73
CA SER A 63 -4.28 -0.17 9.89
C SER A 63 -4.81 -1.20 10.88
N ILE A 64 -5.36 -0.77 12.02
CA ILE A 64 -5.98 -1.67 12.99
C ILE A 64 -7.18 -2.38 12.36
N THR A 65 -8.00 -1.65 11.62
CA THR A 65 -9.16 -2.20 10.90
C THR A 65 -8.73 -3.25 9.89
N LEU A 66 -7.74 -2.96 9.05
CA LEU A 66 -7.18 -3.91 8.08
C LEU A 66 -6.63 -5.16 8.77
N LEU A 67 -5.84 -4.99 9.85
CA LEU A 67 -5.26 -6.11 10.59
C LEU A 67 -6.34 -7.05 11.14
N LEU A 68 -7.37 -6.49 11.78
CA LEU A 68 -8.45 -7.26 12.38
C LEU A 68 -9.30 -7.97 11.31
N ASN A 69 -9.57 -7.31 10.19
CA ASN A 69 -10.27 -7.89 9.07
C ASN A 69 -9.48 -9.04 8.45
N ALA A 70 -8.19 -8.84 8.15
CA ALA A 70 -7.31 -9.87 7.62
C ALA A 70 -7.11 -11.05 8.60
N ALA A 71 -7.12 -10.78 9.91
CA ALA A 71 -7.09 -11.81 10.94
C ALA A 71 -8.46 -12.49 11.19
N ASN A 72 -9.53 -12.04 10.52
CA ASN A 72 -10.92 -12.48 10.72
C ASN A 72 -11.41 -12.35 12.18
N ILE A 73 -11.10 -11.23 12.84
CA ILE A 73 -11.49 -10.92 14.22
C ILE A 73 -12.60 -9.86 14.20
N GLN A 74 -13.86 -10.28 14.37
CA GLN A 74 -15.02 -9.37 14.28
C GLN A 74 -15.31 -8.59 15.57
N SER A 75 -15.00 -9.16 16.74
CA SER A 75 -15.33 -8.58 18.04
C SER A 75 -14.11 -8.61 18.98
N PRO A 76 -13.05 -7.85 18.67
CA PRO A 76 -11.83 -7.85 19.47
C PRO A 76 -12.08 -7.25 20.86
N SER A 77 -11.54 -7.89 21.88
CA SER A 77 -11.46 -7.35 23.23
C SER A 77 -10.64 -6.05 23.28
N ILE A 78 -10.78 -5.28 24.36
CA ILE A 78 -9.97 -4.06 24.59
C ILE A 78 -8.46 -4.38 24.51
N GLN A 79 -8.06 -5.53 25.06
CA GLN A 79 -6.67 -5.98 25.07
C GLN A 79 -6.17 -6.36 23.67
N GLU A 80 -7.01 -6.99 22.85
CA GLU A 80 -6.69 -7.28 21.45
C GLU A 80 -6.55 -6.01 20.61
N LYS A 81 -7.42 -5.01 20.81
CA LYS A 81 -7.29 -3.70 20.16
C LYS A 81 -5.98 -3.00 20.56
N GLN A 82 -5.60 -3.05 21.84
CA GLN A 82 -4.32 -2.51 22.31
C GLN A 82 -3.11 -3.22 21.68
N ARG A 83 -3.17 -4.56 21.56
CA ARG A 83 -2.12 -5.34 20.88
C ARG A 83 -2.08 -5.06 19.38
N ALA A 84 -3.24 -4.95 18.72
CA ALA A 84 -3.35 -4.58 17.31
C ALA A 84 -2.67 -3.23 17.06
N LYS A 85 -2.94 -2.23 17.91
CA LYS A 85 -2.29 -0.90 17.86
C LYS A 85 -0.76 -1.00 17.93
N ILE A 86 -0.22 -1.80 18.85
CA ILE A 86 1.23 -2.02 18.95
C ILE A 86 1.77 -2.69 17.68
N LEU A 87 1.07 -3.71 17.19
CA LEU A 87 1.51 -4.48 16.03
C LEU A 87 1.52 -3.62 14.75
N VAL A 88 0.46 -2.87 14.46
CA VAL A 88 0.42 -2.03 13.24
C VAL A 88 1.51 -0.96 13.24
N LYS A 89 1.88 -0.45 14.42
CA LYS A 89 3.02 0.47 14.59
C LYS A 89 4.35 -0.20 14.27
N ILE A 90 4.55 -1.44 14.72
CA ILE A 90 5.75 -2.24 14.37
C ILE A 90 5.82 -2.49 12.86
N LEU A 91 4.67 -2.71 12.22
CA LEU A 91 4.55 -2.92 10.77
C LEU A 91 4.63 -1.62 9.94
N GLY A 92 4.86 -0.48 10.60
CA GLY A 92 5.02 0.82 9.94
C GLY A 92 3.76 1.31 9.24
N TYR A 93 2.59 0.80 9.61
CA TYR A 93 1.30 1.13 8.97
C TYR A 93 1.30 0.89 7.45
N LEU A 94 2.14 -0.04 6.97
CA LEU A 94 2.20 -0.42 5.56
C LEU A 94 1.07 -1.41 5.25
N PRO A 95 0.11 -1.09 4.35
CA PRO A 95 -1.05 -1.94 4.07
C PRO A 95 -0.67 -3.39 3.80
N LEU A 96 0.34 -3.61 2.95
CA LEU A 96 0.80 -4.95 2.58
C LEU A 96 1.35 -5.71 3.80
N ALA A 97 2.16 -5.07 4.64
CA ALA A 97 2.71 -5.72 5.84
C ALA A 97 1.60 -6.07 6.84
N VAL A 98 0.63 -5.17 7.02
CA VAL A 98 -0.52 -5.36 7.90
C VAL A 98 -1.40 -6.52 7.42
N ASP A 99 -1.74 -6.55 6.13
CA ASP A 99 -2.55 -7.62 5.53
C ASP A 99 -1.86 -8.98 5.64
N MET A 100 -0.57 -9.07 5.26
CA MET A 100 0.20 -10.31 5.37
C MET A 100 0.25 -10.85 6.79
N VAL A 101 0.45 -9.99 7.80
CA VAL A 101 0.49 -10.43 9.20
C VAL A 101 -0.89 -10.82 9.71
N GLY A 102 -1.95 -10.09 9.32
CA GLY A 102 -3.32 -10.49 9.64
C GLY A 102 -3.67 -11.86 9.06
N ALA A 103 -3.37 -12.07 7.78
CA ALA A 103 -3.56 -13.35 7.10
C ALA A 103 -2.76 -14.48 7.78
N TYR A 104 -1.51 -14.22 8.17
CA TYR A 104 -0.72 -15.20 8.93
C TYR A 104 -1.36 -15.56 10.28
N ILE A 105 -1.87 -14.58 11.01
CA ILE A 105 -2.57 -14.78 12.29
C ILE A 105 -3.81 -15.66 12.08
N GLN A 106 -4.58 -15.39 11.02
CA GLN A 106 -5.74 -16.20 10.64
C GLN A 106 -5.35 -17.63 10.26
N GLU A 107 -4.38 -17.80 9.36
CA GLU A 107 -3.93 -19.08 8.83
C GLU A 107 -3.38 -19.98 9.95
N ARG A 108 -2.58 -19.40 10.85
CA ARG A 108 -1.98 -20.11 11.99
C ARG A 108 -2.90 -20.23 13.19
N LYS A 109 -4.08 -19.61 13.15
CA LYS A 109 -5.04 -19.54 14.27
C LYS A 109 -4.38 -19.10 15.58
N CYS A 110 -3.42 -18.18 15.50
CA CYS A 110 -2.73 -17.67 16.68
C CYS A 110 -3.36 -16.35 17.15
N LEU A 111 -3.02 -15.92 18.36
CA LEU A 111 -3.46 -14.62 18.87
C LEU A 111 -2.49 -13.53 18.40
N ILE A 112 -2.98 -12.30 18.23
CA ILE A 112 -2.15 -11.12 17.96
C ILE A 112 -0.99 -11.01 18.98
N GLY A 113 -1.28 -11.29 20.25
CA GLY A 113 -0.27 -11.31 21.31
C GLY A 113 0.84 -12.34 21.07
N THR A 114 0.47 -13.55 20.64
CA THR A 114 1.43 -14.62 20.33
C THR A 114 2.33 -14.25 19.16
N TYR A 115 1.78 -13.58 18.13
CA TYR A 115 2.60 -13.05 17.04
C TYR A 115 3.59 -11.99 17.53
N LEU A 116 3.13 -11.04 18.36
CA LEU A 116 3.99 -10.00 18.95
C LEU A 116 5.14 -10.61 19.77
N ASP A 117 4.85 -11.60 20.60
CA ASP A 117 5.87 -12.27 21.41
C ASP A 117 6.91 -12.97 20.51
N SER A 118 6.45 -13.67 19.47
CA SER A 118 7.33 -14.30 18.49
C SER A 118 8.21 -13.27 17.76
N TYR A 119 7.61 -12.17 17.31
CA TYR A 119 8.34 -11.09 16.63
C TYR A 119 9.44 -10.50 17.52
N ASN A 120 9.12 -10.18 18.79
CA ASN A 120 10.08 -9.62 19.74
C ASN A 120 11.22 -10.60 20.05
N ASN A 121 10.91 -11.89 20.21
CA ASN A 121 11.91 -12.93 20.44
C ASN A 121 12.85 -13.11 19.25
N HIS A 122 12.36 -13.03 18.01
CA HIS A 122 13.21 -13.11 16.82
C HIS A 122 14.05 -11.85 16.66
N ARG A 123 13.46 -10.67 16.90
CA ARG A 123 14.19 -9.40 16.84
C ARG A 123 15.34 -9.36 17.84
N ALA A 124 15.14 -9.85 19.07
CA ALA A 124 16.19 -9.92 20.09
C ALA A 124 17.34 -10.87 19.73
N LYS A 125 17.12 -11.87 18.86
CA LYS A 125 18.17 -12.79 18.38
C LYS A 125 19.00 -12.24 17.22
N LEU A 126 18.49 -11.20 16.56
CA LEU A 126 19.13 -10.55 15.40
C LEU A 126 19.91 -9.28 15.79
N LEU A 127 19.89 -8.92 17.08
CA LEU A 127 20.61 -7.80 17.68
C LEU A 127 21.69 -8.34 18.64
#